data_AF-H6QRY6-F1
#
_entry.id   AF-H6QRY6-F1
#
_cell.length_a   1.000
_cell.length_b   1.000
_cell.length_c   1.000
_cell.angle_alpha   90.00
_cell.angle_beta   90.00
_cell.angle_gamma   90.00
#
_symmetry.space_group_name_H-M   'P 1'
#
loop_
_entity.id
_entity.type
_entity.pdbx_description
1 polymer ?
#
loop_
_entity_poly.entity_id
_entity_poly.type
_entity_poly.pdbx_seq_one_letter_code
_entity_poly.pdbx_strand_id
1 'polypeptide(L)'
;MESYLYELKQHIQIFMSHLIKFTAQWINKPKFHMLFHLPESIERFGVAPLFATEKFESFNGVLRNASTHSNKQAPGRDIANSFSNYQCLRFLLSGGIMYNKITKTISQSVNIE
;
A
#
# COMPACT_ATOMS: atom_id res chain seq x y z
N MET A 1 2.96 -20.95 3.94
CA MET A 1 3.24 -20.26 2.66
C MET A 1 3.07 -21.20 1.48
N GLU A 2 3.68 -22.39 1.51
CA GLU A 2 3.57 -23.39 0.43
C GLU A 2 2.13 -23.86 0.16
N SER A 3 1.35 -24.20 1.21
CA SER A 3 -0.08 -24.57 1.06
C SER A 3 -0.89 -23.48 0.35
N TYR A 4 -0.65 -22.22 0.73
CA TYR A 4 -1.31 -21.07 0.11
C TYR A 4 -0.95 -20.93 -1.37
N LEU A 5 0.33 -21.09 -1.75
CA LEU A 5 0.75 -21.03 -3.14
C LEU A 5 0.20 -22.20 -3.97
N TYR A 6 0.11 -23.38 -3.37
CA TYR A 6 -0.50 -24.55 -3.98
C TYR A 6 -1.99 -24.31 -4.27
N GLU A 7 -2.76 -23.89 -3.26
CA GLU A 7 -4.18 -23.55 -3.39
C GLU A 7 -4.41 -22.42 -4.41
N LEU A 8 -3.57 -21.38 -4.38
CA LEU A 8 -3.63 -20.28 -5.33
C LEU A 8 -3.44 -20.77 -6.77
N LYS A 9 -2.45 -21.62 -7.04
CA LYS A 9 -2.22 -22.23 -8.36
C LYS A 9 -3.44 -23.03 -8.81
N GLN A 10 -4.05 -23.83 -7.92
CA GLN A 10 -5.26 -24.60 -8.23
C GLN A 10 -6.44 -23.68 -8.57
N HIS A 11 -6.67 -22.63 -7.78
CA HIS A 11 -7.76 -21.69 -8.04
C HIS A 11 -7.58 -20.92 -9.35
N ILE A 12 -6.35 -20.50 -9.68
CA ILE A 12 -6.04 -19.87 -10.98
C ILE A 12 -6.37 -20.83 -12.13
N GLN A 13 -5.97 -22.11 -12.03
CA GLN A 13 -6.27 -23.11 -13.07
C GLN A 13 -7.78 -23.32 -13.24
N ILE A 14 -8.52 -23.48 -12.14
CA ILE A 14 -9.98 -23.63 -12.15
C ILE A 14 -10.63 -22.41 -12.80
N PHE A 15 -10.24 -21.19 -12.40
CA PHE A 15 -10.74 -19.95 -12.97
C PHE A 15 -10.49 -19.86 -14.48
N MET A 16 -9.27 -20.15 -14.93
CA MET A 16 -8.90 -20.13 -16.34
C MET A 16 -9.67 -21.17 -17.16
N SER A 17 -9.91 -22.36 -16.60
CA SER A 17 -10.71 -23.39 -17.27
C SER A 17 -12.16 -22.95 -17.53
N HIS A 18 -12.78 -22.24 -16.58
CA HIS A 18 -14.13 -21.68 -16.75
C HIS A 18 -14.13 -20.52 -17.74
N LEU A 19 -13.11 -19.66 -17.71
CA LEU A 19 -12.98 -18.55 -18.65
C LEU A 19 -12.85 -19.00 -20.10
N ILE A 20 -12.02 -20.01 -20.37
CA ILE A 20 -11.84 -20.55 -21.73
C ILE A 20 -13.12 -21.23 -22.22
N LYS A 21 -13.84 -21.95 -21.34
CA LYS A 21 -15.17 -22.51 -21.66
C LYS A 21 -16.19 -21.43 -22.02
N PHE A 22 -16.11 -20.26 -21.39
CA PHE A 22 -16.96 -19.13 -21.71
C PHE A 22 -16.55 -18.46 -23.03
N THR A 23 -15.26 -18.15 -23.23
CA THR A 23 -14.71 -17.71 -24.51
C THR A 23 -13.18 -17.79 -24.56
N ALA A 24 -12.65 -18.29 -25.67
CA ALA A 24 -11.20 -18.40 -25.89
C ALA A 24 -10.49 -17.06 -26.13
N GLN A 25 -11.23 -15.96 -26.34
CA GLN A 25 -10.65 -14.64 -26.62
C GLN A 25 -9.76 -14.09 -25.49
N TRP A 26 -9.93 -14.61 -24.27
CA TRP A 26 -9.21 -14.15 -23.10
C TRP A 26 -7.77 -14.70 -22.99
N ILE A 27 -7.42 -15.75 -23.75
CA ILE A 27 -6.10 -16.41 -23.69
C ILE A 27 -4.96 -15.43 -24.00
N ASN A 28 -5.20 -14.48 -24.92
CA ASN A 28 -4.19 -13.51 -25.35
C ASN A 28 -4.16 -12.23 -24.52
N LYS A 29 -5.00 -12.08 -23.50
CA LYS A 29 -5.02 -10.84 -22.70
C LYS A 29 -3.91 -10.89 -21.63
N PRO A 30 -3.04 -9.88 -21.56
CA PRO A 30 -1.90 -9.86 -20.63
C PRO A 30 -2.27 -10.07 -19.16
N LYS A 31 -3.46 -9.60 -18.73
CA LYS A 31 -3.91 -9.74 -17.34
C LYS A 31 -4.10 -11.20 -16.91
N PHE A 32 -4.57 -12.07 -17.81
CA PHE A 32 -4.70 -13.49 -17.48
C PHE A 32 -3.36 -14.21 -17.52
N HIS A 33 -2.45 -13.80 -18.40
CA HIS A 33 -1.07 -14.27 -18.38
C HIS A 33 -0.37 -13.90 -17.07
N MET A 34 -0.58 -12.68 -16.56
CA MET A 34 -0.03 -12.24 -15.28
C MET A 34 -0.52 -13.07 -14.09
N LEU A 35 -1.75 -13.59 -14.11
CA LEU A 35 -2.25 -14.47 -13.04
C LEU A 35 -1.42 -15.74 -12.91
N PHE A 36 -0.94 -16.31 -14.01
CA PHE A 36 -0.08 -17.50 -13.96
C PHE A 36 1.28 -17.23 -13.32
N HIS A 37 1.79 -15.99 -13.36
CA HIS A 37 3.04 -15.56 -12.73
C HIS A 37 2.87 -15.03 -11.31
N LEU A 38 1.62 -14.89 -10.85
CA LEU A 38 1.32 -14.35 -9.53
C LEU A 38 1.89 -15.23 -8.40
N PRO A 39 1.81 -16.58 -8.43
CA PRO A 39 2.41 -17.42 -7.40
C PRO A 39 3.93 -17.23 -7.27
N GLU A 40 4.65 -17.18 -8.40
CA GLU A 40 6.10 -16.98 -8.46
C GLU A 40 6.47 -15.58 -7.95
N SER A 41 5.65 -14.58 -8.28
CA SER A 41 5.82 -13.21 -7.81
C SER A 41 5.62 -13.12 -6.30
N ILE A 42 4.62 -13.82 -5.76
CA ILE A 42 4.36 -13.85 -4.32
C ILE A 42 5.48 -14.56 -3.56
N GLU A 43 5.98 -15.67 -4.09
CA GLU A 43 7.10 -16.41 -3.52
C GLU A 43 8.36 -15.54 -3.42
N ARG A 44 8.63 -14.73 -4.45
CA ARG A 44 9.83 -13.89 -4.52
C ARG A 44 9.72 -12.56 -3.78
N PHE A 45 8.55 -11.92 -3.80
CA PHE A 45 8.38 -10.53 -3.37
C PHE A 45 7.40 -10.33 -2.21
N GLY A 46 6.72 -11.39 -1.78
CA GLY A 46 5.74 -11.35 -0.69
C GLY A 46 4.29 -11.23 -1.15
N VAL A 47 3.39 -11.09 -0.19
CA VAL A 47 1.94 -11.31 -0.38
C VAL A 47 1.28 -10.38 -1.41
N ALA A 48 0.25 -10.92 -2.09
CA ALA A 48 -0.49 -10.26 -3.16
C ALA A 48 -0.98 -8.81 -2.87
N PRO A 49 -1.44 -8.47 -1.65
CA PRO A 49 -1.91 -7.11 -1.34
C PRO A 49 -0.87 -6.02 -1.53
N LEU A 50 0.43 -6.35 -1.57
CA LEU A 50 1.50 -5.39 -1.85
C LEU A 50 1.54 -4.96 -3.33
N PHE A 51 0.92 -5.74 -4.24
CA PHE A 51 0.78 -5.38 -5.65
C PHE A 51 -0.48 -4.54 -5.94
N ALA A 52 -1.37 -4.34 -4.95
CA ALA A 52 -2.55 -3.52 -5.13
C ALA A 52 -2.15 -2.05 -5.26
N THR A 53 -2.16 -1.54 -6.50
CA THR A 53 -1.82 -0.14 -6.77
C THR A 53 -2.87 0.82 -6.22
N GLU A 54 -4.12 0.37 -6.03
CA GLU A 54 -5.23 1.20 -5.58
C GLU A 54 -4.93 1.98 -4.30
N LYS A 55 -4.31 1.35 -3.29
CA LYS A 55 -3.95 2.06 -2.05
C LYS A 55 -2.90 3.15 -2.32
N PHE A 56 -1.91 2.86 -3.15
CA PHE A 56 -0.89 3.83 -3.55
C PHE A 56 -1.47 4.94 -4.43
N GLU A 57 -2.38 4.62 -5.34
CA GLU A 57 -3.08 5.58 -6.19
C GLU A 57 -4.02 6.47 -5.39
N SER A 58 -4.71 5.93 -4.39
CA SER A 58 -5.58 6.69 -3.50
C SER A 58 -4.80 7.78 -2.73
N PHE A 59 -3.52 7.53 -2.43
CA PHE A 59 -2.64 8.50 -1.79
C PHE A 59 -2.36 9.74 -2.67
N ASN A 60 -2.48 9.62 -4.00
CA ASN A 60 -2.40 10.78 -4.90
C ASN A 60 -3.49 11.82 -4.58
N GLY A 61 -4.63 11.39 -4.02
CA GLY A 61 -5.66 12.31 -3.51
C GLY A 61 -5.17 13.18 -2.36
N VAL A 62 -4.46 12.58 -1.40
CA VAL A 62 -3.87 13.29 -0.24
C VAL A 62 -2.79 14.28 -0.71
N LEU A 63 -1.91 13.84 -1.61
CA LEU A 63 -0.87 14.69 -2.19
C LEU A 63 -1.46 15.86 -2.97
N ARG A 64 -2.48 15.60 -3.80
CA ARG A 64 -3.19 16.65 -4.55
C ARG A 64 -3.88 17.64 -3.62
N ASN A 65 -4.49 17.19 -2.53
CA ASN A 65 -5.12 18.07 -1.55
C ASN A 65 -4.10 19.04 -0.93
N ALA A 66 -2.95 18.53 -0.46
CA ALA A 66 -1.88 19.37 0.08
C ALA A 66 -1.32 20.34 -0.97
N SER A 67 -1.22 19.90 -2.23
CA SER A 67 -0.77 20.76 -3.33
C SER A 67 -1.76 21.87 -3.70
N THR A 68 -3.06 21.56 -3.81
CA THR A 68 -4.10 22.51 -4.21
C THR A 68 -4.26 23.65 -3.20
N HIS A 69 -4.09 23.34 -1.91
CA HIS A 69 -4.20 24.30 -0.81
C HIS A 69 -2.86 24.95 -0.40
N SER A 70 -1.79 24.74 -1.19
CA SER A 70 -0.51 25.44 -1.01
C SER A 70 -0.58 26.89 -1.49
N ASN A 71 0.36 27.73 -1.05
CA ASN A 71 0.50 29.09 -1.59
C ASN A 71 1.10 29.10 -3.01
N LYS A 72 1.46 27.92 -3.53
CA LYS A 72 2.01 27.63 -4.85
C LYS A 72 3.37 28.28 -5.17
N GLN A 73 4.01 28.94 -4.20
CA GLN A 73 5.36 29.49 -4.37
C GLN A 73 6.43 28.39 -4.29
N ALA A 74 6.23 27.42 -3.39
CA ALA A 74 7.08 26.25 -3.25
C ALA A 74 6.24 25.01 -2.85
N PRO A 75 5.43 24.44 -3.77
CA PRO A 75 4.50 23.34 -3.46
C PRO A 75 5.17 22.14 -2.79
N GLY A 76 6.40 21.79 -3.18
CA GLY A 76 7.13 20.69 -2.56
C GLY A 76 7.44 20.91 -1.08
N ARG A 77 7.77 22.15 -0.69
CA ARG A 77 8.00 22.53 0.71
C ARG A 77 6.71 22.48 1.51
N ASP A 78 5.62 22.97 0.94
CA ASP A 78 4.31 23.01 1.60
C ASP A 78 3.73 21.61 1.81
N ILE A 79 3.87 20.72 0.82
CA ILE A 79 3.49 19.31 0.93
C ILE A 79 4.35 18.62 2.01
N ALA A 80 5.67 18.84 2.01
CA ALA A 80 6.56 18.25 3.00
C ALA A 80 6.21 18.69 4.43
N ASN A 81 5.94 19.98 4.64
CA ASN A 81 5.48 20.51 5.92
C ASN A 81 4.14 19.88 6.35
N SER A 82 3.19 19.77 5.42
CA SER A 82 1.88 19.16 5.68
C SER A 82 2.02 17.69 6.10
N PHE A 83 2.89 16.93 5.43
CA PHE A 83 3.15 15.53 5.76
C PHE A 83 3.90 15.37 7.09
N SER A 84 4.84 16.26 7.40
CA SER A 84 5.49 16.32 8.70
C SER A 84 4.47 16.51 9.82
N ASN A 85 3.54 17.45 9.63
CA ASN A 85 2.46 17.70 10.59
C ASN A 85 1.53 16.48 10.76
N TYR A 86 1.13 15.82 9.66
CA TYR A 86 0.33 14.60 9.74
C TYR A 86 1.05 13.48 10.49
N GLN A 87 2.35 13.31 10.27
CA GLN A 87 3.13 12.29 10.95
C GLN A 87 3.30 12.61 12.45
N CYS A 88 3.56 13.86 12.80
CA CYS A 88 3.59 14.32 14.19
C CYS A 88 2.24 14.09 14.87
N LEU A 89 1.13 14.45 14.23
CA LEU A 89 -0.21 14.25 14.78
C LEU A 89 -0.50 12.75 14.98
N ARG A 90 -0.19 11.91 14.00
CA ARG A 90 -0.35 10.46 14.11
C ARG A 90 0.48 9.90 15.25
N PHE A 91 1.74 10.33 15.38
CA PHE A 91 2.63 9.92 16.46
C PHE A 91 2.04 10.28 17.83
N LEU A 92 1.55 11.51 18.00
CA LEU A 92 0.92 11.95 19.24
C LEU A 92 -0.37 11.17 19.54
N LEU A 93 -1.26 11.00 18.56
CA LEU A 93 -2.54 10.29 18.73
C LEU A 93 -2.37 8.79 18.98
N SER A 94 -1.24 8.20 18.57
CA SER A 94 -0.95 6.77 18.79
C SER A 94 -0.21 6.50 20.11
N GLY A 95 -0.14 7.48 21.03
CA GLY A 95 0.59 7.34 22.30
C GLY A 95 2.12 7.33 22.14
N GLY A 96 2.64 8.01 21.12
CA GLY A 96 4.07 8.07 20.81
C GLY A 96 4.95 8.51 21.98
N ILE A 97 6.12 7.87 22.07
CA ILE A 97 7.12 8.08 23.12
C ILE A 97 8.39 8.67 22.50
N MET A 98 8.83 9.82 22.98
CA MET A 98 10.08 10.46 22.59
C MET A 98 11.09 10.43 23.73
N TYR A 99 12.30 9.95 23.43
CA TYR A 99 13.42 10.01 24.35
C TYR A 99 14.34 11.19 24.02
N ASN A 100 14.59 12.04 25.01
CA ASN A 100 15.54 13.13 24.91
C ASN A 100 16.90 12.67 25.45
N LYS A 101 17.89 12.56 24.54
CA LYS A 101 19.25 12.10 24.89
C LYS A 101 20.01 13.06 25.81
N ILE A 102 19.71 14.36 25.75
CA ILE A 102 20.42 15.41 26.50
C ILE A 102 19.93 15.41 27.95
N THR A 103 18.61 15.47 28.14
CA THR A 103 17.99 15.49 29.47
C THR A 103 17.85 14.09 30.08
N LYS A 104 18.06 13.03 29.29
CA LYS A 104 17.81 11.62 29.64
C LYS A 104 16.38 11.38 30.12
N THR A 105 15.43 12.15 29.62
CA THR A 105 14.01 12.03 29.98
C THR A 105 13.19 11.44 28.84
N ILE A 106 12.07 10.83 29.20
CA ILE A 106 11.09 10.29 28.27
C ILE A 106 9.84 11.17 28.34
N SER A 107 9.31 11.55 27.18
CA SER A 107 8.03 12.23 27.03
C SER A 107 7.08 11.32 26.27
N GLN A 108 5.87 11.13 26.79
CA GLN A 108 4.85 10.28 26.20
C GLN A 108 3.61 11.13 25.93
N SER A 109 3.03 10.98 24.74
CA SER A 109 1.73 11.58 24.46
C SER A 109 0.61 10.79 25.13
N VAL A 110 -0.40 11.51 25.63
CA VAL A 110 -1.58 10.91 26.24
C VAL A 110 -2.42 10.25 25.14
N ASN A 111 -2.72 8.96 25.28
CA ASN A 111 -3.68 8.30 24.41
C ASN A 111 -5.06 8.92 24.65
N ILE A 112 -5.66 9.44 23.58
CA ILE A 112 -7.06 9.85 23.61
C ILE A 112 -7.86 8.57 23.32
N GLU A 113 -8.05 7.74 24.35
CA GLU A 113 -9.10 6.71 24.39
C GLU A 113 -10.38 7.28 25.01
#